data_AF-A0A8H9HMF7-F1
#
_entry.id   AF-A0A8H9HMF7-F1
#
_cell.length_a   1.000
_cell.length_b   1.000
_cell.length_c   1.000
_cell.angle_alpha   90.00
_cell.angle_beta   90.00
_cell.angle_gamma   90.00
#
_symmetry.space_group_name_H-M   'P 1'
#
loop_
_entity.id
_entity.type
_entity.pdbx_description
1 polymer ?
#
loop_
_entity_poly.entity_id
_entity_poly.type
_entity_poly.pdbx_seq_one_letter_code
_entity_poly.pdbx_strand_id
1 'polypeptide(L)' 'MRCHSGYNRSGLVVAQALVELGHGTEEAVRLVRERRSPWALNNPVFVDYLNTGLDVAVLLTGLSEWGRSVN' A
#
# COMPACT_ATOMS: atom_id res chain seq x y z
N MET A 1 -11.27 -13.27 10.25
CA MET A 1 -9.84 -13.57 10.02
C MET A 1 -8.98 -12.51 10.70
N ARG A 2 -8.37 -12.83 11.84
CA ARG A 2 -7.41 -11.98 12.54
C ARG A 2 -6.11 -12.78 12.62
N CYS A 3 -5.14 -12.47 11.77
CA CYS A 3 -3.77 -12.91 11.96
C CYS A 3 -2.94 -11.67 12.30
N HIS A 4 -1.87 -11.88 13.06
CA HIS A 4 -0.90 -10.91 13.55
C HIS A 4 -0.39 -9.90 12.49
N SER A 5 -0.50 -10.24 11.19
CA SER A 5 -0.12 -9.40 10.03
C SER A 5 -1.29 -8.71 9.28
N GLY A 6 -2.52 -8.82 9.79
CA GLY A 6 -3.74 -8.36 9.11
C GLY A 6 -3.86 -6.83 9.03
N TYR A 7 -3.28 -6.10 9.96
CA TYR A 7 -3.36 -4.63 10.03
C TYR A 7 -2.75 -3.91 8.83
N ASN A 8 -1.70 -4.48 8.24
CA ASN A 8 -1.01 -3.89 7.12
C ASN A 8 -1.63 -4.33 5.80
N ARG A 9 -1.62 -5.63 5.47
CA ARG A 9 -2.13 -6.12 4.18
C ARG A 9 -3.62 -5.85 3.97
N SER A 10 -4.47 -6.12 4.97
CA SER A 10 -5.90 -5.82 4.83
C SER A 10 -6.20 -4.34 4.94
N GLY A 11 -5.32 -3.56 5.58
CA GLY A 11 -5.40 -2.10 5.57
C GLY A 11 -5.08 -1.55 4.18
N LEU A 12 -4.07 -2.11 3.51
CA LEU A 12 -3.62 -1.69 2.19
C LEU A 12 -4.73 -1.83 1.14
N VAL A 13 -5.39 -2.99 1.10
CA VAL A 13 -6.50 -3.23 0.15
C VAL A 13 -7.63 -2.23 0.35
N VAL A 14 -7.97 -1.89 1.61
CA VAL A 14 -9.02 -0.90 1.89
C VAL A 14 -8.57 0.51 1.51
N ALA A 15 -7.33 0.89 1.82
CA ALA A 15 -6.78 2.18 1.45
C ALA A 15 -6.71 2.36 -0.07
N GLN A 16 -6.30 1.32 -0.80
CA GLN A 16 -6.29 1.30 -2.27
C GLN A 16 -7.69 1.53 -2.84
N ALA A 17 -8.70 0.85 -2.31
CA ALA A 17 -10.09 1.05 -2.75
C ALA A 17 -10.59 2.48 -2.48
N LEU A 18 -10.20 3.10 -1.36
CA LEU A 18 -10.53 4.50 -1.09
C LEU A 18 -9.83 5.44 -2.09
N VAL A 19 -8.57 5.17 -2.43
CA VAL A 19 -7.84 5.94 -3.45
C VAL A 19 -8.51 5.82 -4.82
N GLU A 20 -8.92 4.61 -5.23
CA GLU A 20 -9.68 4.37 -6.47
C GLU A 20 -11.05 5.07 -6.49
N LEU A 21 -11.64 5.33 -5.31
CA LEU A 21 -12.86 6.13 -5.15
C LEU A 21 -12.61 7.65 -5.13
N GLY A 22 -11.36 8.09 -5.31
CA GLY A 22 -10.97 9.50 -5.41
C GLY A 22 -10.50 10.14 -4.10
N HIS A 23 -10.30 9.37 -3.03
CA HIS A 23 -9.65 9.88 -1.83
C HIS A 23 -8.14 10.05 -2.05
N GLY A 24 -7.54 11.07 -1.42
CA GLY A 24 -6.07 11.15 -1.35
C GLY A 24 -5.49 10.03 -0.48
N THR A 25 -4.26 9.60 -0.78
CA THR A 25 -3.58 8.51 -0.05
C THR A 25 -3.48 8.75 1.46
N GLU A 26 -3.10 9.97 1.87
CA GLU A 26 -3.02 10.34 3.29
C GLU A 26 -4.37 10.19 4.00
N GLU A 27 -5.43 10.69 3.36
CA GLU A 27 -6.80 10.60 3.86
C GLU A 27 -7.27 9.14 3.96
N ALA A 28 -6.97 8.33 2.95
CA ALA A 28 -7.29 6.90 2.96
C ALA A 28 -6.62 6.16 4.13
N VAL A 29 -5.33 6.42 4.38
CA VAL A 29 -4.59 5.84 5.52
C VAL A 29 -5.17 6.30 6.86
N ARG A 30 -5.49 7.59 6.98
CA ARG A 30 -6.12 8.16 8.18
C ARG A 30 -7.44 7.46 8.50
N LEU A 31 -8.34 7.36 7.52
CA LEU A 31 -9.65 6.70 7.67
C LEU A 31 -9.53 5.23 8.07
N VAL A 32 -8.54 4.51 7.55
CA VAL A 32 -8.25 3.10 7.91
C VAL A 32 -7.80 3.00 9.37
N ARG A 33 -6.90 3.88 9.82
CA ARG A 33 -6.40 3.90 11.20
C ARG A 33 -7.51 4.22 12.19
N GLU A 34 -8.33 5.23 11.88
CA GLU A 34 -9.46 5.63 12.73
C GLU A 34 -10.48 4.51 12.93
N ARG A 35 -10.82 3.77 11.87
CA ARG A 35 -11.84 2.71 11.94
C ARG A 35 -11.34 1.39 12.52
N ARG A 36 -10.04 1.10 12.42
CA ARG A 36 -9.51 -0.24 12.77
C ARG A 36 -8.58 -0.24 13.96
N SER A 37 -7.61 0.68 13.98
CA SER A 37 -6.59 0.84 15.02
C SER A 37 -5.56 1.87 14.53
N PRO A 38 -4.99 2.70 15.44
CA PRO A 38 -3.83 3.53 15.12
C PRO A 38 -2.64 2.76 14.52
N TRP A 39 -2.53 1.46 14.79
CA TRP A 39 -1.47 0.59 14.27
C TRP A 39 -1.78 -0.04 12.90
N ALA A 40 -2.94 0.24 12.31
CA ALA A 40 -3.25 -0.17 10.95
C ALA A 40 -2.35 0.58 9.94
N LEU A 41 -1.85 -0.13 8.92
CA LEU A 41 -0.94 0.44 7.93
C LEU A 41 0.25 1.20 8.56
N ASN A 42 0.89 0.59 9.55
CA ASN A 42 2.07 1.18 10.20
C ASN A 42 3.39 0.86 9.49
N ASN A 43 3.39 -0.06 8.51
CA ASN A 43 4.56 -0.32 7.68
C ASN A 43 4.67 0.76 6.58
N PRO A 44 5.73 1.59 6.58
CA PRO A 44 5.88 2.71 5.65
C PRO A 44 5.91 2.26 4.18
N VAL A 45 6.41 1.06 3.88
CA VAL A 45 6.46 0.52 2.49
C VAL A 45 5.06 0.47 1.84
N PHE A 46 4.03 0.18 2.63
CA PHE A 46 2.65 0.15 2.11
C PHE A 46 2.08 1.55 1.88
N VAL A 47 2.52 2.54 2.66
CA VAL A 47 2.15 3.94 2.44
C VAL A 47 2.86 4.49 1.19
N ASP A 48 4.15 4.17 1.03
CA ASP A 48 4.94 4.57 -0.14
C ASP A 48 4.37 3.99 -1.42
N TYR A 49 3.96 2.72 -1.40
CA TYR A 49 3.25 2.07 -2.50
C TYR A 49 1.96 2.82 -2.88
N LEU A 50 1.15 3.24 -1.91
CA LEU A 50 -0.10 3.97 -2.18
C LEU A 50 0.18 5.37 -2.77
N ASN A 51 1.34 5.96 -2.49
CA ASN A 51 1.75 7.25 -3.06
C ASN A 51 2.32 7.12 -4.47
N THR A 52 2.98 6.01 -4.77
CA THR A 52 3.59 5.77 -6.10
C THR A 52 2.62 5.16 -7.11
N GLY A 53 1.63 4.40 -6.65
CA GLY A 53 0.71 3.68 -7.53
C GLY A 53 1.21 2.28 -7.90
N LEU A 54 0.27 1.36 -8.09
CA LEU A 54 0.55 -0.04 -8.42
C LEU A 54 1.25 -0.18 -9.79
N ASP A 55 0.87 0.65 -10.74
CA ASP A 55 1.43 0.73 -12.09
C ASP A 55 2.92 1.10 -12.08
N VAL A 56 3.29 2.12 -11.31
CA VAL A 56 4.69 2.53 -11.15
C VAL A 56 5.49 1.46 -10.42
N ALA A 57 4.93 0.85 -9.37
CA ALA A 57 5.60 -0.24 -8.65
C ALA A 57 5.86 -1.47 -9.53
N VAL A 58 4.91 -1.86 -10.38
CA VAL A 58 5.06 -2.96 -11.36
C VAL A 58 6.14 -2.62 -12.39
N LEU A 59 6.13 -1.41 -12.94
CA LEU A 59 7.11 -0.96 -13.93
C LEU A 59 8.54 -0.95 -13.36
N LEU A 60 8.73 -0.43 -12.14
CA LEU A 60 10.04 -0.41 -11.47
C LEU A 60 10.55 -1.81 -11.13
N THR A 61 9.67 -2.74 -10.78
CA THR A 61 10.03 -4.14 -10.50
C THR A 61 10.51 -4.82 -11.78
N GLY A 62 9.80 -4.63 -12.91
CA GLY A 62 10.21 -5.16 -14.20
C GLY A 62 11.56 -4.64 -14.69
N LEU A 63 11.85 -3.35 -14.47
CA LEU A 63 13.17 -2.76 -14.77
C LEU A 63 14.29 -3.35 -13.89
N SER A 64 13.99 -3.62 -12.62
CA SER A 64 14.95 -4.21 -11.68
C SER A 64 15.28 -5.66 -12.03
N GLU A 65 14.32 -6.43 -12.55
CA GLU A 65 14.53 -7.78 -13.06
C GLU A 65 15.37 -7.78 -14.34
N TRP A 66 15.09 -6.85 -15.25
CA TRP A 66 15.90 -6.66 -16.46
C TRP A 66 17.36 -6.36 -16.11
N GLY A 67 17.61 -5.45 -15.17
CA GLY A 67 18.97 -5.12 -14.71
C GLY A 67 19.74 -6.29 -14.08
N ARG A 68 19.05 -7.29 -13.51
CA ARG A 68 19.67 -8.52 -12.98
C ARG A 68 19.91 -9.59 -14.04
N SER A 69 19.20 -9.53 -15.17
CA SER A 69 19.36 -10.48 -16.27
C SER A 69 20.50 -10.12 -17.23
N VAL A 70 21.00 -8.88 -17.17
CA VAL A 70 22.05 -8.34 -18.06
C VAL A 70 23.42 -8.20 -17.38
N ASN A 71 23.60 -8.83 -16.22
CA ASN A 71 24.84 -8.86 -15.43
C ASN A 71 25.18 -10.33 -15.11
#